data_AF-A0AAV9KTV2-F1
#
_entry.id   AF-A0AAV9KTV2-F1
#
_cell.length_a   1.000
_cell.length_b   1.000
_cell.length_c   1.000
_cell.angle_alpha   90.00
_cell.angle_beta   90.00
_cell.angle_gamma   90.00
#
_symmetry.space_group_name_H-M   'P 1'
#
loop_
_entity.id
_entity.type
_entity.pdbx_description
1 polymer ?
#
loop_
_entity_poly.entity_id
_entity_poly.type
_entity_poly.pdbx_seq_one_letter_code
_entity_poly.pdbx_strand_id
1 'polypeptide(L)'
;MKRTAKVAYEMDLPNELAWVHPVFHVSMLKMCIGDPVSILPLEDLGVDENLSYEEVPIEILDWQVRKLRNKEVASVKVLWRNHLVEGSTWESKADMKSRYPHLFPSTLIQA
;
A
#
# COMPACT_ATOMS: atom_id res chain seq x y z
N MET A 1 24.79 -9.19 3.34
CA MET A 1 24.35 -9.39 1.93
C MET A 1 25.56 -9.66 1.04
N LYS A 2 25.54 -10.78 0.33
CA LYS A 2 26.61 -11.25 -0.56
C LYS A 2 26.04 -11.55 -1.94
N ARG A 3 26.64 -11.00 -3.00
CA ARG A 3 26.21 -11.29 -4.38
C ARG A 3 26.70 -12.67 -4.81
N THR A 4 25.79 -13.54 -5.24
CA THR A 4 26.09 -14.92 -5.66
C THR A 4 25.93 -15.14 -7.16
N ALA A 5 25.10 -14.32 -7.83
CA ALA A 5 25.00 -14.30 -9.30
C ALA A 5 24.65 -12.89 -9.80
N LYS A 6 24.41 -12.74 -11.12
CA LYS A 6 24.16 -11.44 -11.78
C LYS A 6 23.12 -10.59 -11.04
N VAL A 7 22.08 -11.24 -10.55
CA VAL A 7 20.89 -10.67 -9.92
C VAL A 7 20.48 -11.48 -8.69
N ALA A 8 21.34 -12.36 -8.19
CA ALA A 8 21.07 -13.17 -7.01
C ALA A 8 21.97 -12.73 -5.85
N TYR A 9 21.35 -12.54 -4.69
CA TYR A 9 22.02 -12.10 -3.48
C TYR A 9 21.61 -12.99 -2.31
N GLU A 10 22.60 -13.46 -1.59
CA GLU A 10 22.45 -14.16 -0.33
C GLU A 10 22.35 -13.13 0.80
N MET A 11 21.31 -13.26 1.62
CA MET A 11 21.04 -12.41 2.77
C MET A 11 21.25 -13.20 4.06
N ASP A 12 21.77 -12.50 5.06
CA ASP A 12 21.91 -13.01 6.43
C ASP A 12 20.54 -12.88 7.10
N LEU A 13 19.70 -13.91 6.92
CA LEU A 13 18.36 -13.92 7.48
C LEU A 13 18.40 -14.19 8.99
N PRO A 14 17.51 -13.56 9.78
CA PRO A 14 17.38 -13.86 11.18
C PRO A 14 16.77 -15.26 11.38
N ASN A 15 16.98 -15.86 12.55
CA ASN A 15 16.66 -17.28 12.80
C ASN A 15 15.16 -17.60 12.65
N GLU A 16 14.27 -16.62 12.85
CA GLU A 16 12.83 -16.78 12.65
C GLU A 16 12.47 -17.10 11.18
N LEU A 17 13.35 -16.72 10.24
CA LEU A 17 13.21 -16.95 8.81
C LEU A 17 14.14 -18.06 8.28
N ALA A 18 14.67 -18.93 9.15
CA ALA A 18 15.57 -20.02 8.74
C ALA A 18 14.95 -21.00 7.72
N TRP A 19 13.63 -21.01 7.60
CA TRP A 19 12.89 -21.80 6.61
C TRP A 19 12.84 -21.16 5.21
N VAL A 20 13.18 -19.86 5.09
CA VAL A 20 13.23 -19.13 3.82
C VAL A 20 14.58 -19.33 3.16
N HIS A 21 14.59 -19.58 1.85
CA HIS A 21 15.84 -19.68 1.10
C HIS A 21 16.57 -18.32 1.12
N PRO A 22 17.82 -18.24 1.61
CA PRO A 22 18.49 -16.96 1.86
C PRO A 22 18.93 -16.23 0.59
N VAL A 23 18.81 -16.86 -0.58
CA VAL A 23 19.16 -16.27 -1.87
C VAL A 23 17.92 -15.69 -2.54
N PHE A 24 17.92 -14.37 -2.71
CA PHE A 24 16.87 -13.61 -3.37
C PHE A 24 17.31 -13.10 -4.74
N HIS A 25 16.40 -13.15 -5.70
CA HIS A 25 16.64 -12.62 -7.03
C HIS A 25 16.20 -11.16 -7.11
N VAL A 26 17.15 -10.23 -6.96
CA VAL A 26 16.91 -8.79 -6.98
C VAL A 26 17.26 -8.26 -8.38
N SER A 27 16.24 -8.12 -9.21
CA SER A 27 16.34 -7.42 -10.50
C SER A 27 15.59 -6.08 -10.43
N MET A 28 15.96 -5.13 -11.30
CA MET A 28 15.24 -3.86 -11.49
C MET A 28 15.28 -2.89 -10.30
N LEU A 29 16.38 -2.85 -9.53
CA LEU A 29 16.63 -1.72 -8.64
C LEU A 29 16.76 -0.45 -9.50
N LYS A 30 15.69 0.34 -9.57
CA LYS A 30 15.77 1.72 -10.06
C LYS A 30 16.48 2.54 -8.98
N MET A 31 17.39 3.40 -9.40
CA MET A 31 17.96 4.41 -8.52
C MET A 31 16.79 5.21 -7.93
N CYS A 32 16.63 5.20 -6.61
CA CYS A 32 15.64 6.02 -5.94
C CYS A 32 16.10 7.48 -6.04
N ILE A 33 15.52 8.24 -6.97
CA ILE A 33 15.75 9.67 -7.15
C ILE A 33 14.69 10.43 -6.33
N GLY A 34 14.64 10.15 -5.03
CA GLY A 34 13.67 10.73 -4.10
C GLY A 34 14.28 10.89 -2.71
N ASP A 35 13.64 11.71 -1.87
CA ASP A 35 14.14 12.02 -0.51
C ASP A 35 14.18 10.74 0.36
N PRO A 36 15.23 10.49 1.18
CA PRO A 36 15.36 9.29 2.01
C PRO A 36 14.21 9.07 3.00
N VAL A 37 13.39 10.09 3.23
CA VAL A 37 12.16 10.06 4.06
C VAL A 37 11.08 9.15 3.48
N SER A 38 11.19 8.76 2.20
CA SER A 38 10.29 7.80 1.53
C SER A 38 10.50 6.34 1.96
N ILE A 39 11.54 6.05 2.74
CA ILE A 39 11.77 4.71 3.29
C ILE A 39 10.99 4.63 4.61
N LEU A 40 9.81 3.99 4.58
CA LEU A 40 9.12 3.64 5.82
C LEU A 40 9.90 2.54 6.55
N PRO A 41 10.24 2.74 7.84
CA PRO A 41 10.81 1.69 8.67
C PRO A 41 9.87 0.49 8.74
N LEU A 42 10.42 -0.72 8.67
CA LEU A 42 9.65 -1.97 8.82
C LEU A 42 9.01 -2.07 10.21
N GLU A 43 9.63 -1.48 11.23
CA GLU A 43 9.09 -1.45 12.59
C GLU A 43 7.75 -0.69 12.66
N ASP A 44 7.55 0.33 11.82
CA ASP A 44 6.31 1.14 11.80
C ASP A 44 5.17 0.45 11.03
N LEU A 45 5.48 -0.54 10.19
CA LEU A 45 4.51 -1.24 9.33
C LEU A 45 3.68 -2.30 10.09
N GLY A 46 4.13 -2.75 11.26
CA GLY A 46 3.42 -3.77 12.05
C GLY A 46 3.26 -5.10 11.30
N VAL A 47 4.29 -5.51 10.54
CA VAL A 47 4.29 -6.75 9.77
C VAL A 47 4.21 -7.96 10.70
N ASP A 48 3.28 -8.88 10.43
CA ASP A 48 3.10 -10.09 11.22
C ASP A 48 4.12 -11.20 10.87
N GLU A 49 4.07 -12.31 11.62
CA GLU A 49 4.94 -13.48 11.42
C GLU A 49 4.77 -14.12 10.02
N ASN A 50 3.65 -13.85 9.33
CA ASN A 50 3.36 -14.30 7.97
C ASN A 50 3.82 -13.29 6.90
N LEU A 51 4.60 -12.27 7.29
CA LEU A 51 5.07 -11.20 6.41
C LEU A 51 3.93 -10.39 5.77
N SER A 52 2.77 -10.35 6.44
CA SER A 52 1.60 -9.60 6.01
C SER A 52 1.39 -8.37 6.90
N TYR A 53 0.82 -7.31 6.35
CA TYR A 53 0.36 -6.17 7.12
C TYR A 53 -1.03 -5.74 6.65
N GLU A 54 -1.81 -5.15 7.57
CA GLU A 54 -3.12 -4.61 7.25
C GLU A 54 -2.97 -3.20 6.66
N GLU A 55 -3.55 -2.98 5.47
CA GLU A 55 -3.71 -1.63 4.93
C GLU A 55 -4.84 -0.90 5.64
N VAL A 56 -4.48 0.08 6.48
CA VAL A 56 -5.44 0.92 7.20
C VAL A 56 -5.67 2.22 6.43
N PRO A 57 -6.90 2.54 6.01
CA PRO A 57 -7.21 3.81 5.37
C PRO A 57 -7.24 4.94 6.40
N ILE A 58 -6.57 6.06 6.11
CA ILE A 58 -6.57 7.26 6.96
C ILE A 58 -7.69 8.20 6.55
N GLU A 59 -7.78 8.52 5.26
CA GLU A 59 -8.59 9.63 4.78
C GLU A 59 -9.04 9.42 3.34
N ILE A 60 -10.20 9.99 3.00
CA ILE A 60 -10.65 10.13 1.62
C ILE A 60 -10.19 11.50 1.10
N LEU A 61 -9.23 11.48 0.17
CA LEU A 61 -8.65 12.68 -0.40
C LEU A 61 -9.49 13.30 -1.51
N ASP A 62 -10.28 12.50 -2.23
CA ASP A 62 -11.05 12.96 -3.38
C ASP A 62 -12.20 11.99 -3.75
N TRP A 63 -13.13 12.47 -4.58
CA TRP A 63 -14.33 11.76 -5.03
C TRP A 63 -14.52 11.94 -6.53
N GLN A 64 -14.86 10.88 -7.24
CA GLN A 64 -15.25 11.00 -8.64
C GLN A 64 -16.44 10.11 -8.98
N VAL A 65 -17.25 10.55 -9.94
CA VAL A 65 -18.29 9.73 -10.56
C VAL A 65 -18.01 9.68 -12.06
N ARG A 66 -17.73 8.48 -12.57
CA ARG A 66 -17.52 8.26 -14.00
C ARG A 66 -18.81 7.74 -14.62
N LYS A 67 -19.34 8.50 -15.57
CA LYS A 67 -20.46 8.05 -16.41
C LYS A 67 -19.94 7.16 -17.52
N LEU A 68 -20.35 5.91 -17.50
CA LEU A 68 -20.18 4.96 -18.60
C LEU A 68 -21.46 4.95 -19.45
N ARG A 69 -21.43 4.23 -20.58
CA ARG A 69 -22.54 4.18 -21.54
C ARG A 69 -23.89 3.77 -20.92
N ASN A 70 -23.87 2.95 -19.88
CA ASN A 70 -25.07 2.35 -19.27
C ASN A 70 -25.11 2.43 -17.73
N LYS A 71 -24.08 2.99 -17.09
CA LYS A 71 -24.02 3.07 -15.62
C LYS A 71 -23.11 4.20 -15.16
N GLU A 72 -23.32 4.65 -13.94
CA GLU A 72 -22.41 5.57 -13.26
C GLU A 72 -21.60 4.79 -12.21
N VAL A 73 -20.29 5.03 -12.14
CA VAL A 73 -19.40 4.37 -11.18
C VAL A 73 -18.79 5.44 -10.29
N ALA A 74 -19.09 5.37 -8.99
CA ALA A 74 -18.56 6.27 -7.98
C ALA A 74 -17.32 5.66 -7.30
N SER A 75 -16.24 6.43 -7.24
CA SER A 75 -14.98 6.04 -6.62
C SER A 75 -14.47 7.14 -5.68
N VAL A 76 -13.69 6.74 -4.68
CA VAL A 76 -13.02 7.62 -3.73
C VAL A 76 -11.52 7.42 -3.79
N LYS A 77 -10.75 8.49 -3.66
CA LYS A 77 -9.29 8.42 -3.57
C LYS A 77 -8.90 8.25 -2.11
N VAL A 78 -8.25 7.15 -1.76
CA VAL A 78 -7.98 6.74 -0.38
C VAL A 78 -6.50 6.88 -0.06
N LEU A 79 -6.19 7.60 1.02
CA LEU A 79 -4.86 7.62 1.62
C LEU A 79 -4.71 6.46 2.61
N TRP A 80 -3.62 5.71 2.50
CA TRP A 80 -3.31 4.58 3.36
C TRP A 80 -2.22 4.93 4.37
N ARG A 81 -2.25 4.33 5.55
CA ARG A 81 -1.39 4.71 6.68
C ARG A 81 0.10 4.75 6.36
N ASN A 82 0.56 3.78 5.61
CA ASN A 82 1.99 3.59 5.31
C ASN A 82 2.34 4.04 3.89
N HIS A 83 1.52 4.90 3.28
CA HIS A 83 1.70 5.33 1.90
C HIS A 83 1.82 6.86 1.85
N LEU A 84 2.64 7.36 0.92
CA LEU A 84 2.62 8.77 0.53
C LEU A 84 1.31 9.07 -0.23
N VAL A 85 0.97 10.35 -0.35
CA VAL A 85 -0.21 10.81 -1.10
C VAL A 85 -0.17 10.33 -2.55
N GLU A 86 1.01 10.26 -3.16
CA GLU A 86 1.23 9.70 -4.50
C GLU A 86 0.87 8.21 -4.59
N GLY A 87 0.98 7.48 -3.47
CA GLY A 87 0.61 6.06 -3.34
C GLY A 87 -0.87 5.81 -3.04
N SER A 88 -1.71 6.84 -3.08
CA SER A 88 -3.16 6.71 -2.85
C SER A 88 -3.85 6.01 -4.03
N THR A 89 -4.86 5.17 -3.73
CA THR A 89 -5.60 4.39 -4.74
C THR A 89 -7.04 4.89 -4.92
N TRP A 90 -7.67 4.51 -6.03
CA TRP A 90 -9.09 4.78 -6.29
C TRP A 90 -9.92 3.54 -5.98
N GLU A 91 -10.70 3.61 -4.91
CA GLU A 91 -11.54 2.50 -4.44
C GLU A 91 -13.02 2.74 -4.72
N SER A 92 -13.80 1.66 -4.73
CA SER A 92 -15.26 1.70 -4.85
C SER A 92 -15.86 2.47 -3.67
N LYS A 93 -16.65 3.52 -3.95
CA LYS A 93 -17.32 4.31 -2.90
C LYS A 93 -18.23 3.46 -2.03
N ALA A 94 -18.94 2.49 -2.62
CA ALA A 94 -19.88 1.64 -1.90
C ALA A 94 -19.15 0.70 -0.93
N ASP A 95 -18.04 0.10 -1.37
CA ASP A 95 -17.25 -0.81 -0.55
C ASP A 95 -16.57 -0.08 0.60
N MET A 96 -15.98 1.09 0.31
CA MET A 96 -15.38 1.93 1.35
C MET A 96 -16.41 2.41 2.38
N LYS A 97 -17.63 2.75 1.95
CA LYS A 97 -18.70 3.15 2.89
C LYS A 97 -19.17 1.98 3.76
N SER A 98 -19.18 0.77 3.22
CA SER A 98 -19.55 -0.44 3.94
C SER A 98 -18.48 -0.84 4.98
N ARG A 99 -17.20 -0.84 4.58
CA ARG A 99 -16.08 -1.28 5.44
C ARG A 99 -15.60 -0.22 6.41
N TYR A 100 -15.57 1.05 5.97
CA TYR A 100 -15.01 2.17 6.72
C TYR A 100 -16.00 3.35 6.79
N PRO A 101 -17.20 3.14 7.38
CA PRO A 101 -18.23 4.17 7.42
C PRO A 101 -17.81 5.45 8.15
N HIS A 102 -16.85 5.36 9.08
CA HIS A 102 -16.32 6.49 9.83
C HIS A 102 -15.51 7.49 8.98
N LEU A 103 -15.01 7.06 7.81
CA LEU A 103 -14.32 7.95 6.86
C LEU A 103 -15.28 8.85 6.08
N PHE A 104 -16.59 8.57 6.17
CA PHE A 104 -17.61 9.32 5.47
C PHE A 104 -18.29 10.26 6.47
N PRO A 105 -18.36 11.57 6.19
CA PRO A 105 -19.10 12.47 7.05
C PRO A 105 -20.56 12.01 7.11
N SER A 106 -21.13 12.00 8.33
CA SER A 106 -22.52 11.64 8.62
C SER A 106 -23.54 12.61 7.99
N THR A 107 -23.08 13.66 7.30
CA THR A 107 -23.93 14.66 6.67
C THR A 107 -23.39 15.02 5.29
N LEU A 108 -23.96 14.43 4.25
CA LEU A 108 -24.02 15.05 2.93
C LEU A 108 -25.48 15.04 2.50
N ILE A 109 -26.15 16.14 2.88
CA ILE A 109 -27.32 16.63 2.18
C ILE A 109 -26.89 16.77 0.71
N GLN A 110 -27.57 16.05 -0.18
CA GLN A 110 -27.47 16.28 -1.61
C GLN A 110 -28.01 17.71 -1.87
N ALA A 111 -27.19 18.57 -2.44
CA ALA A 111 -27.61 19.77 -3.15
C ALA A 111 -27.16 19.64 -4.60
#